data_AF-A0A949KSG8-F1
#
_entry.id   AF-A0A949KSG8-F1
#
_cell.length_a   1.000
_cell.length_b   1.000
_cell.length_c   1.000
_cell.angle_alpha   90.00
_cell.angle_beta   90.00
_cell.angle_gamma   90.00
#
_symmetry.space_group_name_H-M   'P 1'
#
loop_
_entity.id
_entity.type
_entity.pdbx_description
1 polymer ?
#
loop_
_entity_poly.entity_id
_entity_poly.type
_entity_poly.pdbx_seq_one_letter_code
_entity_poly.pdbx_strand_id
1 'polypeptide(L)'
;MAIKKDELDAMNNLVKNGLTISDISKNFPEYDYWEIYWELNDASFLGKKRTITNRINKLVSAKSKSNREEIADEAKELLDELYISLKKNSKKLIEIDRILRK
;
A
#
# COMPACT_ATOMS: atom_id res chain seq x y z
N MET A 1 -14.95 -4.63 10.37
CA MET A 1 -14.24 -4.97 11.61
C MET A 1 -12.77 -4.59 11.45
N ALA A 2 -12.04 -4.23 12.51
CA ALA A 2 -10.59 -4.06 12.36
C ALA A 2 -9.96 -5.44 12.08
N ILE A 3 -9.25 -5.59 10.95
CA ILE A 3 -8.59 -6.85 10.59
C ILE A 3 -7.55 -7.17 11.66
N LYS A 4 -7.56 -8.42 12.16
CA LYS A 4 -6.55 -8.85 13.14
C LYS A 4 -5.17 -8.78 12.51
N LYS A 5 -4.17 -8.44 13.33
CA LYS A 5 -2.79 -8.25 12.86
C LYS A 5 -2.23 -9.50 12.15
N ASP A 6 -2.44 -10.68 12.72
CA ASP A 6 -1.92 -11.94 12.16
C ASP A 6 -2.55 -12.28 10.79
N GLU A 7 -3.85 -12.00 10.63
CA GLU A 7 -4.56 -12.19 9.36
C GLU A 7 -4.13 -11.15 8.33
N LEU A 8 -3.92 -9.90 8.74
CA LEU A 8 -3.39 -8.85 7.87
C LEU A 8 -1.97 -9.19 7.37
N ASP A 9 -1.12 -9.73 8.22
CA ASP A 9 0.22 -10.18 7.84
C ASP A 9 0.17 -11.35 6.84
N ALA A 10 -0.75 -12.31 7.05
CA ALA A 10 -0.99 -13.39 6.10
C ALA A 10 -1.47 -12.86 4.74
N MET A 11 -2.45 -11.95 4.73
CA MET A 11 -2.95 -11.32 3.51
C MET A 11 -1.85 -10.53 2.78
N ASN A 12 -1.01 -9.78 3.50
CA ASN A 12 0.13 -9.06 2.91
C ASN A 12 1.16 -10.01 2.27
N ASN A 13 1.38 -11.20 2.85
CA ASN A 13 2.22 -12.22 2.24
C ASN A 13 1.61 -12.79 0.95
N LEU A 14 0.28 -12.96 0.89
CA LEU A 14 -0.40 -13.38 -0.34
C LEU A 14 -0.25 -12.34 -1.46
N VAL A 15 -0.37 -11.04 -1.12
CA VAL A 15 -0.11 -9.95 -2.08
C VAL A 15 1.33 -9.99 -2.59
N LYS A 16 2.31 -10.20 -1.70
CA LYS A 16 3.73 -10.36 -2.10
C LYS A 16 3.96 -11.54 -3.03
N ASN A 17 3.19 -12.61 -2.86
CA ASN A 17 3.23 -13.81 -3.71
C ASN A 17 2.42 -13.65 -5.01
N GLY A 18 1.85 -12.46 -5.29
CA GLY A 18 1.20 -12.12 -6.55
C GLY A 18 -0.31 -12.38 -6.59
N LEU A 19 -0.96 -12.72 -5.47
CA LEU A 19 -2.42 -12.82 -5.42
C LEU A 19 -3.07 -11.45 -5.48
N THR A 20 -4.21 -11.37 -6.17
CA THR A 20 -5.00 -10.13 -6.24
C THR A 20 -5.83 -9.95 -4.98
N ILE A 21 -6.22 -8.70 -4.69
CA ILE A 21 -7.13 -8.38 -3.58
C ILE A 21 -8.47 -9.13 -3.71
N SER A 22 -8.94 -9.35 -4.95
CA SER A 22 -10.18 -10.11 -5.20
C SER A 22 -10.04 -11.59 -4.84
N ASP A 23 -8.85 -12.17 -5.01
CA ASP A 23 -8.61 -13.56 -4.60
C ASP A 23 -8.43 -13.68 -3.09
N ILE A 24 -7.76 -12.69 -2.48
CA ILE A 24 -7.63 -12.62 -1.02
C ILE A 24 -9.00 -12.46 -0.36
N SER A 25 -9.89 -11.61 -0.89
CA SER A 25 -11.23 -11.43 -0.31
C SER A 25 -12.09 -12.68 -0.34
N LYS A 26 -11.84 -13.61 -1.27
CA LYS A 26 -12.52 -14.91 -1.28
C LYS A 26 -12.01 -15.85 -0.18
N ASN A 27 -10.73 -15.73 0.19
CA ASN A 27 -10.08 -16.55 1.21
C ASN A 27 -10.39 -16.08 2.64
N PHE A 28 -10.83 -14.83 2.80
CA PHE A 28 -11.14 -14.20 4.07
C PHE A 28 -12.55 -13.56 4.04
N PRO A 29 -13.62 -14.37 3.89
CA PRO A 29 -15.00 -13.89 3.69
C PRO A 29 -15.58 -13.17 4.92
N GLU A 30 -14.97 -13.29 6.09
CA GLU A 30 -15.35 -12.60 7.32
C GLU A 30 -15.06 -11.08 7.29
N TYR A 31 -14.26 -10.60 6.33
CA TYR A 31 -13.95 -9.19 6.15
C TYR A 31 -14.60 -8.63 4.89
N ASP A 32 -15.06 -7.39 4.97
CA ASP A 32 -15.58 -6.70 3.79
C ASP A 32 -14.45 -6.47 2.77
N TYR A 33 -14.79 -6.55 1.48
CA TYR A 33 -13.82 -6.31 0.41
C TYR A 33 -13.12 -4.97 0.58
N TRP A 34 -13.84 -3.91 0.97
CA TRP A 34 -13.24 -2.61 1.20
C TRP A 34 -12.30 -2.62 2.40
N GLU A 35 -12.61 -3.36 3.46
CA GLU A 35 -11.73 -3.48 4.64
C GLU A 35 -10.38 -4.11 4.26
N ILE A 36 -10.42 -5.23 3.53
CA ILE A 36 -9.21 -5.87 2.99
C ILE A 36 -8.50 -4.94 2.02
N TYR A 37 -9.26 -4.33 1.10
CA TYR A 37 -8.75 -3.39 0.11
C TYR A 37 -8.01 -2.23 0.80
N TRP A 38 -8.54 -1.67 1.89
CA TRP A 38 -7.90 -0.56 2.59
C TRP A 38 -6.63 -1.02 3.35
N GLU A 39 -6.68 -2.14 4.06
CA GLU A 39 -5.57 -2.49 4.97
C GLU A 39 -4.35 -3.13 4.28
N LEU A 40 -4.48 -3.67 3.05
CA LEU A 40 -3.37 -4.34 2.36
C LEU A 40 -2.28 -3.41 1.81
N ASN A 41 -1.04 -3.88 1.87
CA ASN A 41 0.13 -3.29 1.23
C ASN A 41 0.31 -3.83 -0.20
N ASP A 42 -0.47 -3.27 -1.12
CA ASP A 42 -0.39 -3.58 -2.55
C ASP A 42 0.78 -2.85 -3.22
N ALA A 43 1.60 -3.61 -3.97
CA ALA A 43 2.78 -3.14 -4.67
C ALA A 43 2.48 -2.16 -5.82
N SER A 44 1.21 -2.06 -6.26
CA SER A 44 0.78 -1.08 -7.26
C SER A 44 0.89 0.36 -6.73
N PHE A 45 1.04 1.34 -7.64
CA PHE A 45 1.05 2.76 -7.23
C PHE A 45 -0.24 3.19 -6.54
N LEU A 46 -1.38 2.64 -6.99
CA LEU A 46 -2.67 2.88 -6.36
C LEU A 46 -2.71 2.27 -4.95
N GLY A 47 -2.16 1.06 -4.79
CA GLY A 47 -1.96 0.39 -3.53
C GLY A 47 -1.14 1.21 -2.55
N LYS A 48 0.07 1.62 -2.94
CA LYS A 48 0.93 2.47 -2.12
C LYS A 48 0.27 3.79 -1.73
N LYS A 49 -0.38 4.49 -2.68
CA LYS A 49 -1.13 5.75 -2.39
C LYS A 49 -2.18 5.53 -1.30
N ARG A 50 -2.91 4.42 -1.39
CA ARG A 50 -3.98 4.05 -0.45
C ARG A 50 -3.40 3.70 0.91
N THR A 51 -2.33 2.92 0.98
CA THR A 51 -1.66 2.61 2.26
C THR A 51 -1.17 3.89 2.96
N ILE A 52 -0.57 4.83 2.21
CA ILE A 52 -0.18 6.14 2.73
C ILE A 52 -1.40 6.89 3.29
N THR A 53 -2.50 6.93 2.52
CA THR A 53 -3.75 7.61 2.94
C THR A 53 -4.29 7.02 4.25
N ASN A 54 -4.21 5.70 4.41
CA ASN A 54 -4.65 5.04 5.63
C ASN A 54 -3.75 5.32 6.82
N ARG A 55 -2.43 5.41 6.62
CA ARG A 55 -1.53 5.88 7.68
C ARG A 55 -1.85 7.31 8.10
N ILE A 56 -2.10 8.20 7.14
CA ILE A 56 -2.53 9.57 7.43
C ILE A 56 -3.85 9.59 8.22
N ASN A 57 -4.84 8.78 7.85
CA ASN A 57 -6.10 8.69 8.58
C ASN A 57 -5.91 8.12 10.00
N LYS A 58 -5.00 7.15 10.17
CA LYS A 58 -4.66 6.57 11.48
C LYS A 58 -3.97 7.59 12.41
N LEU A 59 -3.29 8.62 11.87
CA LEU A 59 -2.76 9.72 12.69
C LEU A 59 -3.86 10.45 13.48
N VAL A 60 -5.04 10.62 12.86
CA VAL A 60 -6.17 11.34 13.47
C VAL A 60 -6.72 10.59 14.68
N SER A 61 -6.74 9.26 14.62
CA SER A 61 -7.27 8.40 15.69
C SER A 61 -6.23 7.98 16.73
N ALA A 62 -4.94 8.26 16.49
CA ALA A 62 -3.86 7.92 17.41
C ALA A 62 -3.90 8.79 18.69
N LYS A 63 -3.87 8.10 19.84
CA LYS A 63 -4.07 8.72 21.17
C LYS A 63 -2.79 9.27 21.81
N SER A 64 -1.62 8.73 21.46
CA SER A 64 -0.34 9.16 22.02
C SER A 64 0.52 9.86 20.97
N LYS A 65 1.35 10.81 21.43
CA LYS A 65 2.31 11.51 20.57
C LYS A 65 3.29 10.56 19.91
N SER A 66 3.85 9.63 20.67
CA SER A 66 4.81 8.63 20.15
C SER A 66 4.21 7.76 19.04
N ASN A 67 2.96 7.30 19.19
CA ASN A 67 2.29 6.52 18.13
C ASN A 67 2.00 7.39 16.89
N ARG A 68 1.72 8.68 17.07
CA ARG A 68 1.58 9.61 15.93
C ARG A 68 2.90 9.80 15.19
N GLU A 69 4.01 9.92 15.91
CA GLU A 69 5.35 10.06 15.31
C GLU A 69 5.70 8.81 14.51
N GLU A 70 5.50 7.60 15.07
CA GLU A 70 5.73 6.34 14.38
C GLU A 70 4.90 6.21 13.09
N ILE A 71 3.58 6.46 13.17
CA ILE A 71 2.69 6.39 11.99
C ILE A 71 3.09 7.45 10.94
N ALA A 72 3.56 8.62 11.36
CA ALA A 72 3.97 9.69 10.46
C ALA A 72 5.26 9.34 9.71
N ASP A 73 6.23 8.74 10.43
CA ASP A 73 7.47 8.25 9.84
C ASP A 73 7.19 7.11 8.84
N GLU A 74 6.33 6.15 9.19
CA GLU A 74 5.89 5.10 8.25
C GLU A 74 5.23 5.70 6.99
N ALA A 75 4.35 6.69 7.14
CA ALA A 75 3.69 7.34 6.01
C ALA A 75 4.68 8.06 5.09
N LYS A 76 5.70 8.70 5.68
CA LYS A 76 6.76 9.40 4.95
C LYS A 76 7.62 8.42 4.16
N GLU A 77 8.06 7.32 4.76
CA GLU A 77 8.85 6.29 4.07
C GLU A 77 8.11 5.73 2.86
N LEU A 78 6.82 5.39 3.03
CA LEU A 78 5.98 4.91 1.94
C LEU A 78 5.82 5.95 0.81
N LEU A 79 5.73 7.23 1.16
CA LEU A 79 5.66 8.32 0.19
C LEU A 79 6.96 8.47 -0.60
N ASP A 80 8.11 8.40 0.08
CA ASP A 80 9.43 8.46 -0.54
C ASP A 80 9.63 7.28 -1.51
N GLU A 81 9.26 6.07 -1.11
CA GLU A 81 9.29 4.90 -1.99
C GLU A 81 8.41 5.06 -3.23
N LEU A 82 7.19 5.58 -3.05
CA LEU A 82 6.25 5.83 -4.14
C LEU A 82 6.85 6.83 -5.14
N TYR A 83 7.41 7.93 -4.64
CA TYR A 83 8.10 8.93 -5.47
C TYR A 83 9.27 8.34 -6.25
N ILE A 84 10.16 7.59 -5.58
CA ILE A 84 11.32 6.96 -6.22
C ILE A 84 10.87 6.01 -7.33
N SER A 85 9.84 5.21 -7.06
CA SER A 85 9.30 4.24 -8.01
C SER A 85 8.68 4.91 -9.24
N LEU A 86 7.89 5.96 -9.03
CA LEU A 86 7.31 6.77 -10.11
C LEU A 86 8.39 7.45 -10.95
N LYS A 87 9.41 8.04 -10.31
CA LYS A 87 10.54 8.67 -10.99
C LYS A 87 11.32 7.67 -11.84
N LYS A 88 11.57 6.47 -11.33
CA LYS A 88 12.24 5.39 -12.08
C LYS A 88 11.43 4.94 -13.28
N ASN A 89 10.11 4.75 -13.11
CA ASN A 89 9.23 4.33 -14.20
C ASN A 89 9.10 5.42 -15.27
N SER A 90 8.98 6.69 -14.88
CA SER A 90 8.97 7.82 -15.82
C SER A 90 10.26 7.87 -16.67
N LYS A 91 11.44 7.71 -16.05
CA LYS A 91 12.71 7.65 -16.80
C LYS A 91 12.74 6.53 -17.83
N LYS A 92 12.27 5.32 -17.46
CA LYS A 92 12.19 4.18 -18.38
C LYS A 92 11.25 4.46 -19.56
N LEU A 93 10.09 5.08 -19.32
CA LEU A 93 9.15 5.43 -20.37
C LEU A 93 9.75 6.44 -21.37
N ILE A 94 10.46 7.45 -20.87
CA ILE A 94 11.18 8.42 -21.73
C ILE A 94 12.25 7.72 -22.59
N GLU A 95 12.99 6.77 -22.01
CA GLU A 95 14.01 6.00 -22.73
C GLU A 95 13.39 5.13 -23.84
N ILE A 96 12.27 4.47 -23.55
CA ILE A 96 11.50 3.70 -24.53
C ILE A 96 11.02 4.61 -25.67
N ASP A 97 10.39 5.75 -25.35
CA ASP A 97 9.93 6.72 -26.36
C ASP A 97 11.09 7.21 -27.23
N ARG A 98 12.27 7.46 -26.65
CA ARG A 98 13.48 7.84 -27.40
C ARG A 98 13.94 6.76 -28.38
N ILE A 99 13.82 5.48 -28.02
CA ILE A 99 14.18 4.35 -28.90
C ILE A 99 13.14 4.21 -30.00
N LEU A 100 11.85 4.33 -29.69
CA LEU A 100 10.76 4.16 -30.68
C LEU A 100 10.66 5.30 -31.69
N ARG A 101 11.12 6.50 -31.36
CA ARG A 101 11.16 7.66 -32.27
C ARG A 101 12.39 7.69 -33.18
N LYS A 102 13.35 6.77 -32.99
CA LYS A 102 14.46 6.56 -33.93
C LYS A 102 14.06 5.59 -35.03
#